data_AF-N9N4D7-F1
#
_entry.id   AF-N9N4D7-F1
#
_cell.length_a   1.000
_cell.length_b   1.000
_cell.length_c   1.000
_cell.angle_alpha   90.00
_cell.angle_beta   90.00
_cell.angle_gamma   90.00
#
_symmetry.space_group_name_H-M   'P 1'
#
loop_
_entity.id
_entity.type
_entity.pdbx_description
1 polymer ?
#
loop_
_entity_poly.entity_id
_entity_poly.type
_entity_poly.pdbx_seq_one_letter_code
_entity_poly.pdbx_strand_id
1 'polypeptide(L)'
;PVDGRYQVYAILDPKSGLLYMIYEMGRSVKMGYKAIIMQTYYFTLLSWGFLFIFILFYFIFNFSYSMNTILYFLKIVGISLFVSVAISGFVNYFGYRKSYENFGALSEQIFKKLGFEYPKEQDFYNEFLMDEGVQISVMKYRNKLKGQDPYPEDYFDKK
;
A
#
# COMPACT_ATOMS: atom_id res chain seq x y z
N PRO A 1 3.22 12.93 -21.68
CA PRO A 1 4.49 13.59 -21.26
C PRO A 1 4.55 15.00 -21.84
N VAL A 2 4.58 16.03 -20.99
CA VAL A 2 4.85 17.41 -21.42
C VAL A 2 6.37 17.54 -21.51
N ASP A 3 6.86 17.93 -22.68
CA ASP A 3 8.29 18.09 -22.96
C ASP A 3 8.90 19.11 -21.98
N GLY A 4 10.00 18.75 -21.31
CA GLY A 4 10.80 19.69 -20.51
C GLY A 4 10.52 19.83 -19.00
N ARG A 5 9.67 19.03 -18.35
CA ARG A 5 9.56 19.00 -16.87
C ARG A 5 9.95 17.64 -16.28
N TYR A 6 11.18 17.53 -15.78
CA TYR A 6 11.67 16.39 -15.00
C TYR A 6 11.62 16.73 -13.51
N GLN A 7 10.45 16.58 -12.87
CA GLN A 7 10.36 16.68 -11.41
C GLN A 7 10.62 15.29 -10.80
N VAL A 8 11.90 14.97 -10.58
CA VAL A 8 12.31 13.80 -9.81
C VAL A 8 13.42 14.25 -8.87
N TYR A 9 13.04 14.79 -7.71
CA TYR A 9 13.98 15.11 -6.65
C TYR A 9 14.10 13.89 -5.75
N ALA A 10 15.17 13.12 -5.94
CA ALA A 10 15.63 12.17 -4.96
C ALA A 10 16.99 12.63 -4.44
N ILE A 11 17.12 12.78 -3.12
CA ILE A 11 18.39 13.12 -2.48
C ILE A 11 18.75 11.96 -1.58
N LEU A 12 19.98 11.47 -1.71
CA LEU A 12 20.53 10.50 -0.79
C LEU A 12 21.46 11.25 0.16
N ASP A 13 21.15 11.23 1.46
CA ASP A 13 22.09 11.74 2.45
C ASP A 13 23.13 10.66 2.79
N PRO A 14 24.40 10.90 2.43
CA PRO A 14 25.48 9.94 2.63
C PRO A 14 25.71 9.56 4.08
N LYS A 15 25.57 10.51 5.02
CA LYS A 15 25.93 10.32 6.42
C LYS A 15 24.84 9.61 7.20
N SER A 16 23.59 9.96 6.92
CA SER A 16 22.45 9.42 7.66
C SER A 16 21.83 8.18 7.01
N GLY A 17 22.14 7.88 5.74
CA GLY A 17 21.49 6.79 5.01
C GLY A 17 20.02 7.07 4.73
N LEU A 18 19.66 8.33 4.61
CA LEU A 18 18.29 8.77 4.37
C LEU A 18 18.08 9.04 2.89
N LEU A 19 16.98 8.52 2.36
CA LEU A 19 16.55 8.71 0.98
C LEU A 19 15.33 9.64 0.95
N TYR A 20 15.52 10.84 0.42
CA TYR A 20 14.50 11.88 0.30
C TYR A 20 13.81 11.76 -1.06
N MET A 21 12.48 11.70 -1.13
CA MET A 21 11.82 11.16 -2.33
C MET A 21 10.49 11.74 -2.86
N ILE A 22 9.96 12.93 -2.60
CA ILE A 22 8.53 13.25 -2.88
C ILE A 22 7.54 12.33 -2.13
N TYR A 23 6.52 12.96 -1.55
CA TYR A 23 5.41 12.28 -0.88
C TYR A 23 4.70 11.32 -1.88
N GLU A 24 4.28 10.14 -1.42
CA GLU A 24 3.70 9.03 -2.23
C GLU A 24 4.68 8.14 -3.01
N MET A 25 5.97 8.49 -3.09
CA MET A 25 7.00 7.62 -3.68
C MET A 25 7.64 6.68 -2.66
N GLY A 26 8.61 5.86 -3.10
CA GLY A 26 9.39 4.94 -2.27
C GLY A 26 8.89 3.51 -2.28
N ARG A 27 7.87 3.18 -3.08
CA ARG A 27 7.38 1.82 -3.28
C ARG A 27 7.44 1.47 -4.75
N SER A 28 7.88 0.26 -5.08
CA SER A 28 7.83 -0.27 -6.46
C SER A 28 6.40 -0.59 -6.93
N VAL A 29 6.17 -0.71 -8.24
CA VAL A 29 4.82 -0.97 -8.78
C VAL A 29 4.28 -2.32 -8.28
N LYS A 30 5.12 -3.36 -8.27
CA LYS A 30 4.77 -4.71 -7.78
C LYS A 30 4.31 -4.66 -6.32
N MET A 31 5.05 -3.93 -5.48
CA MET A 31 4.71 -3.78 -4.07
C MET A 31 3.48 -2.89 -3.87
N GLY A 32 3.25 -1.92 -4.76
CA GLY A 32 2.01 -1.13 -4.85
C GLY A 32 0.79 -2.02 -5.05
N TYR A 33 0.82 -2.89 -6.04
CA TYR A 33 -0.26 -3.86 -6.27
C TYR A 33 -0.48 -4.81 -5.09
N LYS A 34 0.60 -5.28 -4.46
CA LYS A 34 0.49 -6.10 -3.24
C LYS A 34 -0.21 -5.34 -2.11
N ALA A 35 0.09 -4.05 -1.97
CA ALA A 35 -0.58 -3.18 -1.00
C ALA A 35 -2.07 -2.99 -1.32
N ILE A 36 -2.46 -2.81 -2.58
CA ILE A 36 -3.89 -2.76 -2.99
C ILE A 36 -4.62 -4.03 -2.58
N ILE A 37 -4.03 -5.21 -2.83
CA ILE A 37 -4.64 -6.49 -2.47
C ILE A 37 -4.82 -6.60 -0.96
N MET A 38 -3.78 -6.26 -0.19
CA MET A 38 -3.83 -6.29 1.27
C MET A 38 -4.86 -5.30 1.83
N GLN A 39 -4.92 -4.09 1.28
CA GLN A 39 -5.92 -3.09 1.64
C GLN A 39 -7.34 -3.56 1.31
N THR A 40 -7.53 -4.15 0.13
CA THR A 40 -8.81 -4.73 -0.30
C THR A 40 -9.27 -5.80 0.69
N TYR A 41 -8.37 -6.67 1.15
CA TYR A 41 -8.67 -7.70 2.12
C TYR A 41 -9.15 -7.11 3.46
N TYR A 42 -8.39 -6.17 4.04
CA TYR A 42 -8.79 -5.54 5.30
C TYR A 42 -10.07 -4.72 5.19
N PHE A 43 -10.24 -3.98 4.09
CA PHE A 43 -11.44 -3.19 3.84
C PHE A 43 -12.68 -4.08 3.64
N THR A 44 -12.51 -5.23 2.98
CA THR A 44 -13.57 -6.23 2.83
C THR A 44 -13.96 -6.81 4.18
N LEU A 45 -12.98 -7.21 5.00
CA LEU A 45 -13.26 -7.75 6.34
C LEU A 45 -13.99 -6.75 7.24
N LEU A 46 -13.54 -5.48 7.23
CA LEU A 46 -14.14 -4.44 8.05
C LEU A 46 -15.56 -4.12 7.59
N SER A 47 -15.76 -3.93 6.29
CA SER A 47 -17.09 -3.62 5.72
C SER A 47 -18.07 -4.79 5.87
N TRP A 48 -17.65 -6.01 5.58
CA TRP A 48 -18.47 -7.20 5.76
C TRP A 48 -18.75 -7.48 7.23
N GLY A 49 -17.76 -7.35 8.11
CA GLY A 49 -17.92 -7.52 9.55
C GLY A 49 -18.96 -6.54 10.12
N PHE A 50 -18.90 -5.27 9.70
CA PHE A 50 -19.92 -4.29 10.07
C PHE A 50 -21.31 -4.69 9.58
N LEU A 51 -21.47 -5.03 8.29
CA LEU A 51 -22.75 -5.48 7.73
C LEU A 51 -23.27 -6.76 8.40
N PHE A 52 -22.38 -7.69 8.72
CA PHE A 52 -22.72 -8.95 9.37
C PHE A 52 -23.37 -8.72 10.74
N ILE A 53 -22.88 -7.74 11.53
CA ILE A 53 -23.48 -7.38 12.81
C ILE A 53 -24.94 -6.93 12.63
N PHE A 54 -25.25 -6.11 11.62
CA PHE A 54 -26.63 -5.70 11.33
C PHE A 54 -27.51 -6.86 10.88
N ILE A 55 -27.00 -7.72 10.01
CA ILE A 55 -27.74 -8.90 9.53
C ILE A 55 -28.04 -9.84 10.70
N LEU A 56 -27.07 -10.03 11.61
CA LEU A 56 -27.22 -10.86 12.80
C LEU A 56 -28.21 -10.25 13.80
N PHE A 57 -28.15 -8.94 14.02
CA PHE A 57 -29.13 -8.23 14.85
C PHE A 57 -30.54 -8.37 14.26
N TYR A 58 -30.71 -8.12 12.97
CA TYR A 58 -31.99 -8.30 12.29
C TYR A 58 -32.52 -9.73 12.44
N PHE A 59 -31.64 -10.74 12.34
CA PHE A 59 -32.00 -12.14 12.51
C PHE A 59 -32.50 -12.47 13.92
N ILE A 60 -31.84 -11.97 14.96
CA ILE A 60 -32.20 -12.25 16.35
C ILE A 60 -33.56 -11.65 16.72
N PHE A 61 -33.87 -10.44 16.24
CA PHE A 61 -35.05 -9.69 16.69
C PHE A 61 -36.31 -9.86 15.84
N ASN A 62 -36.21 -10.21 14.55
CA ASN A 62 -37.36 -10.18 13.64
C ASN A 62 -37.85 -11.54 13.12
N PHE A 63 -37.14 -12.64 13.38
CA PHE A 63 -37.44 -13.91 12.72
C PHE A 63 -38.00 -14.98 13.66
N SER A 64 -38.93 -15.78 13.10
CA SER A 64 -39.29 -17.07 13.68
C SER A 64 -38.19 -18.09 13.36
N TYR A 65 -37.64 -18.72 14.40
CA TYR A 65 -36.55 -19.68 14.28
C TYR A 65 -37.05 -20.98 13.64
N SER A 66 -37.01 -21.03 12.31
CA SER A 66 -37.33 -22.21 11.50
C SER A 66 -36.13 -22.57 10.61
N MET A 67 -36.07 -23.82 10.13
CA MET A 67 -35.00 -24.24 9.21
C MET A 67 -34.95 -23.41 7.92
N ASN A 68 -36.09 -23.02 7.37
CA ASN A 68 -36.16 -22.17 6.19
C ASN A 68 -35.57 -20.78 6.46
N THR A 69 -35.84 -20.24 7.64
CA THR A 69 -35.33 -18.94 8.10
C THR A 69 -33.81 -18.96 8.26
N ILE A 70 -33.26 -20.03 8.84
CA ILE A 70 -31.81 -20.22 8.99
C ILE A 70 -31.13 -20.31 7.62
N LEU A 71 -31.70 -21.08 6.69
CA LEU A 71 -31.18 -21.17 5.32
C LEU A 71 -31.23 -19.82 4.59
N TYR A 72 -32.28 -19.02 4.80
CA TYR A 72 -32.38 -17.68 4.24
C TYR A 72 -31.31 -16.73 4.80
N PHE A 73 -31.05 -16.79 6.13
CA PHE A 73 -29.96 -16.05 6.77
C PHE A 73 -28.60 -16.41 6.15
N LEU A 74 -28.27 -17.70 6.03
CA LEU A 74 -27.02 -18.14 5.42
C LEU A 74 -26.87 -17.65 3.98
N LYS A 75 -27.96 -17.64 3.19
CA LYS A 75 -27.96 -17.08 1.84
C LYS A 75 -27.64 -15.58 1.85
N ILE A 76 -28.29 -14.80 2.71
CA ILE A 76 -28.02 -13.36 2.82
C ILE A 76 -26.57 -13.11 3.23
N VAL A 77 -26.04 -13.84 4.20
CA VAL A 77 -24.65 -13.71 4.65
C VAL A 77 -23.66 -14.03 3.53
N GLY A 78 -23.95 -15.07 2.73
CA GLY A 78 -23.12 -15.40 1.56
C GLY A 78 -23.17 -14.33 0.47
N ILE A 79 -24.36 -13.82 0.15
CA ILE A 79 -24.53 -12.75 -0.84
C ILE A 79 -23.86 -11.46 -0.36
N SER A 80 -23.99 -11.10 0.91
CA SER A 80 -23.38 -9.88 1.46
C SER A 80 -21.86 -9.96 1.42
N LEU A 81 -21.26 -11.13 1.70
CA LEU A 81 -19.82 -11.34 1.55
C LEU A 81 -19.37 -11.12 0.11
N PHE A 82 -20.08 -11.71 -0.85
CA PHE A 82 -19.75 -11.56 -2.27
C PHE A 82 -19.82 -10.10 -2.72
N VAL A 83 -20.87 -9.38 -2.33
CA VAL A 83 -21.05 -7.96 -2.65
C VAL A 83 -19.94 -7.11 -2.00
N SER A 84 -19.61 -7.37 -0.73
CA SER A 84 -18.52 -6.67 -0.03
C SER A 84 -17.17 -6.86 -0.71
N VAL A 85 -16.84 -8.08 -1.15
CA VAL A 85 -15.61 -8.37 -1.92
C VAL A 85 -15.62 -7.61 -3.25
N ALA A 86 -16.73 -7.66 -3.99
CA ALA A 86 -16.83 -7.02 -5.30
C ALA A 86 -16.67 -5.49 -5.22
N ILE A 87 -17.38 -4.85 -4.29
CA ILE A 87 -17.30 -3.39 -4.08
C ILE A 87 -15.91 -3.00 -3.58
N SER A 88 -15.37 -3.71 -2.60
CA SER A 88 -14.04 -3.40 -2.04
C SER A 88 -12.95 -3.55 -3.10
N GLY A 89 -13.00 -4.61 -3.90
CA GLY A 89 -12.06 -4.83 -5.00
C GLY A 89 -12.16 -3.73 -6.05
N PHE A 90 -13.38 -3.35 -6.45
CA PHE A 90 -13.60 -2.26 -7.40
C PHE A 90 -13.05 -0.92 -6.89
N VAL A 91 -13.44 -0.50 -5.69
CA VAL A 91 -13.05 0.80 -5.13
C VAL A 91 -11.54 0.90 -4.94
N ASN A 92 -10.91 -0.12 -4.33
CA ASN A 92 -9.48 -0.08 -4.06
C ASN A 92 -8.65 -0.20 -5.34
N TYR A 93 -9.06 -1.05 -6.29
CA TYR A 93 -8.36 -1.18 -7.55
C TYR A 93 -8.41 0.13 -8.34
N PHE A 94 -9.60 0.70 -8.58
CA PHE A 94 -9.71 1.91 -9.39
C PHE A 94 -9.21 3.17 -8.66
N GLY A 95 -9.36 3.23 -7.34
CA GLY A 95 -8.90 4.36 -6.54
C GLY A 95 -7.37 4.48 -6.49
N TYR A 96 -6.66 3.36 -6.38
CA TYR A 96 -5.21 3.39 -6.09
C TYR A 96 -4.32 2.89 -7.22
N ARG A 97 -4.83 2.14 -8.20
CA ARG A 97 -4.01 1.58 -9.30
C ARG A 97 -3.18 2.65 -10.00
N LYS A 98 -3.81 3.73 -10.46
CA LYS A 98 -3.13 4.75 -11.27
C LYS A 98 -2.08 5.51 -10.45
N SER A 99 -2.35 5.76 -9.17
CA SER A 99 -1.39 6.38 -8.26
C SER A 99 -0.17 5.47 -8.07
N TYR A 100 -0.37 4.21 -7.68
CA TYR A 100 0.73 3.27 -7.47
C TYR A 100 1.51 2.91 -8.74
N GLU A 101 0.87 2.88 -9.91
CA GLU A 101 1.58 2.72 -11.19
C GLU A 101 2.51 3.91 -11.47
N ASN A 102 2.01 5.15 -11.30
CA ASN A 102 2.78 6.35 -11.60
C ASN A 102 3.93 6.57 -10.60
N PHE A 103 3.63 6.59 -9.30
CA PHE A 103 4.63 6.79 -8.26
C PHE A 103 5.57 5.59 -8.13
N GLY A 104 5.07 4.38 -8.39
CA GLY A 104 5.88 3.17 -8.43
C GLY A 104 6.87 3.18 -9.58
N ALA A 105 6.45 3.59 -10.78
CA ALA A 105 7.35 3.69 -11.93
C ALA A 105 8.43 4.76 -11.73
N LEU A 106 8.11 5.87 -11.06
CA LEU A 106 9.09 6.90 -10.70
C LEU A 106 10.07 6.40 -9.63
N SER A 107 9.57 5.72 -8.60
CA SER A 107 10.40 5.10 -7.55
C SER A 107 11.37 4.06 -8.13
N GLU A 108 10.89 3.18 -9.01
CA GLU A 108 11.74 2.20 -9.69
C GLU A 108 12.83 2.84 -10.56
N GLN A 109 12.56 3.99 -11.19
CA GLN A 109 13.58 4.73 -11.95
C GLN A 109 14.64 5.31 -11.02
N ILE A 110 14.25 5.86 -9.87
CA ILE A 110 15.17 6.36 -8.85
C ILE A 110 16.04 5.22 -8.33
N PHE A 111 15.44 4.09 -7.92
CA PHE A 111 16.17 2.93 -7.42
C PHE A 111 17.20 2.40 -8.43
N LYS A 112 16.82 2.31 -9.72
CA LYS A 112 17.75 1.92 -10.79
C LYS A 112 18.90 2.91 -10.96
N LYS A 113 18.61 4.22 -10.99
CA LYS A 113 19.64 5.26 -11.15
C LYS A 113 20.60 5.32 -9.97
N LEU A 114 20.10 5.02 -8.76
CA LEU A 114 20.87 4.95 -7.53
C LEU A 114 21.52 3.56 -7.30
N GLY A 115 21.44 2.64 -8.25
CA GLY A 115 22.14 1.35 -8.16
C GLY A 115 21.58 0.35 -7.15
N PHE A 116 20.34 0.53 -6.66
CA PHE A 116 19.70 -0.44 -5.77
C PHE A 116 19.49 -1.78 -6.47
N GLU A 117 19.80 -2.88 -5.77
CA GLU A 117 19.45 -4.22 -6.21
C GLU A 117 17.92 -4.41 -6.18
N TYR A 118 17.36 -5.23 -7.07
CA TYR A 118 15.92 -5.53 -7.13
C TYR A 118 14.97 -4.30 -7.05
N PRO A 119 15.07 -3.31 -7.95
CA PRO A 119 14.28 -2.07 -7.88
C PRO A 119 12.75 -2.32 -7.87
N LYS A 120 12.29 -3.43 -8.46
CA LYS A 120 10.88 -3.83 -8.50
C LYS A 120 10.37 -4.48 -7.21
N GLU A 121 11.23 -4.71 -6.23
CA GLU A 121 10.88 -5.37 -4.96
C GLU A 121 11.08 -4.46 -3.76
N GLN A 122 11.65 -3.27 -3.96
CA GLN A 122 11.82 -2.28 -2.91
C GLN A 122 10.46 -1.69 -2.48
N ASP A 123 10.33 -1.47 -1.17
CA ASP A 123 9.16 -0.85 -0.52
C ASP A 123 9.56 -0.11 0.77
N PHE A 124 9.89 1.17 0.62
CA PHE A 124 10.27 2.12 1.66
C PHE A 124 9.13 3.07 2.05
N TYR A 125 7.93 2.92 1.44
CA TYR A 125 6.79 3.81 1.68
C TYR A 125 6.33 3.88 3.13
N ASN A 126 6.66 2.91 3.99
CA ASN A 126 6.28 2.94 5.40
C ASN A 126 7.48 3.27 6.34
N GLU A 127 8.54 3.90 5.84
CA GLU A 127 9.76 4.20 6.60
C GLU A 127 10.01 5.70 6.76
N PHE A 128 8.95 6.46 7.01
CA PHE A 128 9.05 7.90 7.22
C PHE A 128 9.62 8.26 8.59
N LEU A 129 10.50 9.26 8.63
CA LEU A 129 10.81 10.00 9.87
C LEU A 129 9.71 11.05 10.09
N MET A 130 8.92 10.89 11.16
CA MET A 130 7.81 11.80 11.50
C MET A 130 8.22 12.89 12.49
N ASP A 131 9.48 12.91 12.94
CA ASP A 131 9.87 13.56 14.19
C ASP A 131 10.05 15.10 14.11
N GLU A 132 10.09 15.72 12.93
CA GLU A 132 10.51 17.15 12.81
C GLU A 132 9.63 18.06 11.93
N GLY A 133 8.29 17.92 12.02
CA GLY A 133 7.35 19.03 11.72
C GLY A 133 7.24 19.51 10.26
N VAL A 134 8.01 18.94 9.33
CA VAL A 134 7.85 19.15 7.88
C VAL A 134 7.69 17.77 7.25
N GLN A 135 6.68 17.60 6.39
CA GLN A 135 6.42 16.39 5.59
C GLN A 135 7.52 16.14 4.55
N ILE A 136 8.78 16.16 4.96
CA ILE A 136 9.87 15.79 4.10
C ILE A 136 9.74 14.27 3.94
N SER A 137 9.53 13.82 2.72
CA SER A 137 9.41 12.41 2.33
C SER A 137 10.77 11.72 2.47
N VAL A 138 11.26 11.59 3.70
CA VAL A 138 12.54 11.01 4.06
C VAL A 138 12.33 9.57 4.49
N MET A 139 13.12 8.67 3.91
CA MET A 139 13.02 7.24 4.14
C MET A 139 14.33 6.67 4.66
N LYS A 140 14.25 5.90 5.76
CA LYS A 140 15.41 5.13 6.25
C LYS A 140 15.55 3.80 5.50
N TYR A 141 16.00 3.86 4.26
CA TYR A 141 15.96 2.73 3.32
C TYR A 141 16.77 1.49 3.77
N ARG A 142 17.89 1.68 4.50
CA ARG A 142 18.80 0.57 4.86
C ARG A 142 18.11 -0.51 5.69
N ASN A 143 17.09 -0.16 6.48
CA ASN A 143 16.41 -1.10 7.37
C ASN A 143 15.55 -2.15 6.64
N LYS A 144 14.94 -1.78 5.52
CA LYS A 144 14.09 -2.67 4.71
C LYS A 144 14.63 -2.93 3.31
N LEU A 145 15.87 -2.49 3.05
CA LEU A 145 16.57 -2.72 1.81
C LEU A 145 16.52 -4.20 1.42
N LYS A 146 16.22 -4.45 0.14
CA LYS A 146 16.34 -5.76 -0.49
C LYS A 146 17.62 -5.82 -1.32
N GLY A 147 18.48 -6.79 -1.01
CA GLY A 147 19.78 -6.96 -1.67
C GLY A 147 20.90 -6.17 -1.01
N GLN A 148 22.01 -6.01 -1.73
CA GLN A 148 23.19 -5.29 -1.26
C GLN A 148 22.93 -3.79 -1.14
N ASP A 149 23.56 -3.17 -0.12
CA ASP A 149 23.53 -1.72 0.07
C ASP A 149 24.39 -1.04 -1.00
N PRO A 150 23.80 -0.26 -1.94
CA PRO A 150 24.58 0.48 -2.92
C PRO A 150 25.43 1.58 -2.27
N TYR A 151 25.09 2.02 -1.05
CA TYR A 151 25.76 3.10 -0.33
C TYR A 151 25.94 2.73 1.15
N PRO A 152 26.85 1.79 1.48
CA PRO A 152 27.18 1.46 2.87
C PRO A 152 27.61 2.71 3.67
N GLU A 153 27.57 2.63 5.01
CA GLU A 153 27.86 3.77 5.89
C GLU A 153 29.22 4.42 5.59
N ASP A 154 30.21 3.62 5.21
CA ASP A 154 31.56 4.06 4.89
C ASP A 154 31.76 4.45 3.42
N TYR A 155 30.72 4.40 2.57
CA TYR A 155 30.81 4.64 1.12
C TYR A 155 31.39 6.01 0.79
N PHE A 156 30.99 7.04 1.53
CA PHE A 156 31.41 8.42 1.27
C PHE A 156 32.67 8.82 2.05
N ASP A 157 33.07 8.01 3.01
CA ASP A 157 34.31 8.19 3.79
C ASP A 157 35.50 7.49 3.12
N LYS A 158 35.23 6.45 2.32
CA LYS A 158 36.18 5.81 1.39
C LYS A 158 36.44 6.74 0.20
N LYS A 159 37.27 7.75 0.40
CA LYS A 159 37.92 8.50 -0.70
C LYS A 159 39.16 7.76 -1.20
#